data_AF-A0A939KH61-F1
#
_entry.id   AF-A0A939KH61-F1
#
_cell.length_a   1.000
_cell.length_b   1.000
_cell.length_c   1.000
_cell.angle_alpha   90.00
_cell.angle_beta   90.00
_cell.angle_gamma   90.00
#
_symmetry.space_group_name_H-M   'P 1'
#
loop_
_entity.id
_entity.type
_entity.pdbx_description
1 polymer ?
#
loop_
_entity_poly.entity_id
_entity_poly.type
_entity_poly.pdbx_seq_one_letter_code
_entity_poly.pdbx_strand_id
1 'polypeptide(L)'
;MSKCVVCGKPGDTHHVIHKDEGGLEYPLNRICLCDHHHRGQSGPHRDPEIDLRYKRTLQNKLQSLFSEEFYRKEEIRKKAELSNSLLRTLVKTLKRYKEGYRRIDIIDFLMSGHQLIDEEDFLDSME
;
A
#
# COMPACT_ATOMS: atom_id res chain seq x y z
N MET A 1 -6.03 -13.30 17.71
CA MET A 1 -6.11 -13.64 16.28
C MET A 1 -6.74 -12.47 15.55
N SER A 2 -6.12 -12.03 14.46
CA SER A 2 -6.73 -11.04 13.57
C SER A 2 -7.92 -11.67 12.84
N LYS A 3 -8.91 -10.85 12.49
CA LYS A 3 -10.14 -11.30 11.82
C LYS A 3 -10.03 -11.06 10.32
N CYS A 4 -10.50 -12.03 9.54
CA CYS A 4 -10.61 -11.93 8.10
C CYS A 4 -11.42 -10.69 7.71
N VAL A 5 -10.86 -9.84 6.84
CA VAL A 5 -11.52 -8.59 6.41
C VAL A 5 -12.79 -8.84 5.58
N VAL A 6 -12.98 -10.05 5.06
CA VAL A 6 -14.14 -10.43 4.23
C VAL A 6 -15.28 -11.01 5.07
N CYS A 7 -14.99 -11.90 6.02
CA CYS A 7 -16.04 -12.66 6.75
C CYS A 7 -15.88 -12.70 8.27
N GLY A 8 -14.87 -12.05 8.84
CA GLY A 8 -14.67 -11.95 10.28
C GLY A 8 -14.12 -13.20 10.99
N LYS A 9 -13.98 -14.33 10.28
CA LYS A 9 -13.37 -15.56 10.81
C LYS A 9 -11.89 -15.35 11.14
N PRO A 10 -11.30 -16.13 12.07
CA PRO A 10 -9.84 -16.11 12.29
C PRO A 10 -9.09 -16.36 10.98
N GLY A 11 -7.95 -15.69 10.82
CA GLY A 11 -7.14 -15.85 9.63
C GLY A 11 -5.69 -15.41 9.84
N ASP A 12 -4.93 -15.54 8.77
CA ASP A 12 -3.52 -15.21 8.73
C ASP A 12 -3.29 -13.86 8.05
N THR A 13 -2.07 -13.36 8.23
CA THR A 13 -1.61 -12.17 7.52
C THR A 13 -1.38 -12.48 6.05
N HIS A 14 -1.86 -11.57 5.22
CA HIS A 14 -1.57 -11.50 3.79
C HIS A 14 -0.96 -10.13 3.48
N HIS A 15 0.10 -10.10 2.69
CA HIS A 15 0.70 -8.87 2.16
C HIS A 15 0.00 -8.51 0.85
N VAL A 16 -0.58 -7.32 0.77
CA VAL A 16 -1.37 -6.88 -0.39
C VAL A 16 -0.49 -6.70 -1.64
N ILE A 17 0.66 -6.06 -1.48
CA ILE A 17 1.78 -6.19 -2.41
C ILE A 17 2.62 -7.34 -1.89
N HIS A 18 2.73 -8.40 -2.67
CA HIS A 18 3.40 -9.61 -2.22
C HIS A 18 4.91 -9.38 -2.06
N LYS A 19 5.57 -10.19 -1.21
CA LYS A 19 6.99 -10.02 -0.91
C LYS A 19 7.89 -10.28 -2.12
N ASP A 20 7.51 -11.22 -2.98
CA ASP A 20 8.15 -11.53 -4.26
C ASP A 20 7.96 -10.42 -5.31
N GLU A 21 6.91 -9.61 -5.17
CA GLU A 21 6.67 -8.39 -5.97
C GLU A 21 7.40 -7.15 -5.42
N GLY A 22 8.21 -7.31 -4.37
CA GLY A 22 8.90 -6.21 -3.68
C GLY A 22 8.08 -5.53 -2.57
N GLY A 23 6.99 -6.16 -2.12
CA GLY A 23 6.10 -5.65 -1.10
C GLY A 23 6.80 -5.32 0.22
N LEU A 24 6.59 -4.10 0.70
CA LEU A 24 7.21 -3.59 1.93
C LEU A 24 6.50 -4.12 3.19
N GLU A 25 7.27 -4.28 4.28
CA GLU A 25 6.74 -4.69 5.58
C GLU A 25 6.31 -3.47 6.41
N TYR A 26 5.02 -3.12 6.33
CA TYR A 26 4.37 -2.09 7.14
C TYR A 26 2.87 -2.41 7.34
N PRO A 27 2.20 -1.81 8.34
CA PRO A 27 0.85 -2.22 8.72
C PRO A 27 -0.21 -2.14 7.61
N LEU A 28 -0.20 -1.10 6.78
CA LEU A 28 -1.23 -0.92 5.75
C LEU A 28 -1.09 -1.91 4.58
N ASN A 29 0.12 -2.37 4.26
CA ASN A 29 0.33 -3.43 3.26
C ASN A 29 -0.05 -4.82 3.78
N ARG A 30 -0.65 -4.92 4.97
CA ARG A 30 -1.09 -6.19 5.55
C ARG A 30 -2.60 -6.18 5.76
N ILE A 31 -3.24 -7.25 5.31
CA ILE A 31 -4.62 -7.57 5.66
C ILE A 31 -4.68 -8.95 6.31
N CYS A 32 -5.78 -9.25 6.99
CA CYS A 32 -6.01 -10.58 7.54
C CYS A 32 -7.05 -11.30 6.68
N LEU A 33 -6.76 -12.54 6.30
CA LEU A 33 -7.64 -13.39 5.48
C LEU A 33 -7.70 -14.80 6.08
N CYS A 34 -8.89 -15.38 6.16
CA CYS A 34 -9.05 -16.79 6.52
C CYS A 34 -8.65 -17.67 5.33
N ASP A 35 -8.40 -18.97 5.57
CA ASP A 35 -7.90 -19.90 4.54
C ASP A 35 -8.68 -19.85 3.21
N HIS A 36 -10.01 -19.74 3.29
CA HIS A 36 -10.87 -19.65 2.10
C HIS A 36 -10.63 -18.37 1.30
N HIS A 37 -10.58 -17.19 1.94
CA HIS A 37 -10.36 -15.92 1.24
C HIS A 37 -8.88 -15.62 0.98
N HIS A 38 -7.96 -16.37 1.59
CA HIS A 38 -6.53 -16.24 1.36
C HIS A 38 -6.07 -17.15 0.22
N ARG A 39 -6.31 -18.45 0.33
CA ARG A 39 -5.76 -19.49 -0.56
C ARG A 39 -6.82 -20.25 -1.36
N GLY A 40 -8.10 -20.01 -1.08
CA GLY A 40 -9.21 -20.58 -1.83
C GLY A 40 -9.29 -20.01 -3.25
N GLN A 41 -10.27 -20.49 -4.01
CA GLN A 41 -10.39 -20.17 -5.43
C GLN A 41 -10.70 -18.70 -5.69
N SER A 42 -11.35 -18.01 -4.74
CA SER A 42 -11.62 -16.57 -4.75
C SER A 42 -10.65 -15.78 -3.85
N GLY A 43 -9.46 -16.32 -3.60
CA GLY A 43 -8.40 -15.65 -2.85
C GLY A 43 -7.38 -14.99 -3.78
N PRO A 44 -6.63 -13.98 -3.29
CA PRO A 44 -5.73 -13.18 -4.13
C PRO A 44 -4.60 -13.99 -4.77
N HIS A 45 -4.23 -15.13 -4.19
CA HIS A 45 -3.24 -16.05 -4.78
C HIS A 45 -3.74 -16.79 -6.04
N ARG A 46 -5.05 -16.82 -6.28
CA ARG A 46 -5.67 -17.58 -7.38
C ARG A 46 -6.60 -16.75 -8.26
N ASP A 47 -7.00 -15.58 -7.78
CA ASP A 47 -7.92 -14.68 -8.46
C ASP A 47 -7.26 -13.30 -8.61
N PRO A 48 -6.74 -12.98 -9.82
CA PRO A 48 -6.09 -11.70 -10.10
C PRO A 48 -7.01 -10.49 -9.92
N GLU A 49 -8.33 -10.65 -10.08
CA GLU A 49 -9.28 -9.55 -9.90
C GLU A 49 -9.38 -9.18 -8.41
N ILE A 50 -9.39 -10.19 -7.53
CA ILE A 50 -9.38 -9.99 -6.09
C ILE A 50 -8.05 -9.40 -5.61
N ASP A 51 -6.93 -9.87 -6.14
CA ASP A 51 -5.60 -9.29 -5.88
C ASP A 51 -5.56 -7.80 -6.24
N LEU A 52 -5.96 -7.47 -7.48
CA LEU A 52 -6.04 -6.10 -7.96
C LEU A 52 -6.96 -5.23 -7.10
N ARG A 53 -8.10 -5.77 -6.66
CA ARG A 53 -9.03 -5.06 -5.76
C ARG A 53 -8.37 -4.72 -4.42
N TYR A 54 -7.56 -5.61 -3.85
CA TYR A 54 -6.82 -5.31 -2.62
C TYR A 54 -5.73 -4.27 -2.86
N LYS A 55 -4.99 -4.35 -3.97
CA LYS A 55 -4.00 -3.34 -4.37
C LYS A 55 -4.64 -1.95 -4.53
N ARG A 56 -5.78 -1.86 -5.22
CA ARG A 56 -6.57 -0.61 -5.34
C ARG A 56 -7.04 -0.11 -3.98
N THR A 57 -7.51 -1.00 -3.11
CA THR A 57 -7.92 -0.63 -1.75
C THR A 57 -6.75 -0.04 -0.94
N LEU A 58 -5.54 -0.60 -1.08
CA LEU A 58 -4.34 -0.07 -0.45
C LEU A 58 -3.99 1.32 -0.99
N GLN A 59 -3.96 1.48 -2.31
CA GLN A 59 -3.68 2.77 -2.95
C GLN A 59 -4.65 3.86 -2.51
N ASN A 60 -5.96 3.58 -2.52
CA ASN A 60 -6.98 4.55 -2.11
C ASN A 60 -6.82 4.95 -0.63
N LYS A 61 -6.46 3.99 0.24
CA LYS A 61 -6.14 4.31 1.64
C LYS A 61 -4.92 5.21 1.76
N LEU A 62 -3.86 4.96 0.98
CA LEU A 62 -2.65 5.79 0.97
C LEU A 62 -2.96 7.20 0.45
N GLN A 63 -3.70 7.33 -0.65
CA GLN A 63 -4.13 8.62 -1.21
C GLN A 63 -4.96 9.42 -0.20
N SER A 64 -5.92 8.77 0.48
CA SER A 64 -6.72 9.41 1.53
C SER A 64 -5.88 9.81 2.75
N LEU A 65 -4.92 8.98 3.15
CA LEU A 65 -4.04 9.22 4.28
C LEU A 65 -3.05 10.36 4.02
N PHE A 66 -2.62 10.51 2.78
CA PHE A 66 -1.69 11.51 2.30
C PHE A 66 -2.39 12.55 1.40
N SER A 67 -3.33 13.35 1.94
CA SER A 67 -4.06 14.39 1.19
C SER A 67 -3.19 15.54 0.65
N GLU A 68 -2.27 16.07 1.46
CA GLU A 68 -1.36 17.18 1.13
C GLU A 68 -0.31 16.81 0.07
N GLU A 69 0.26 17.82 -0.60
CA GLU A 69 1.28 17.60 -1.64
C GLU A 69 2.64 17.15 -1.07
N PHE A 70 3.01 17.60 0.13
CA PHE A 70 4.31 17.31 0.75
C PHE A 70 4.19 16.84 2.19
N TYR A 71 5.11 15.96 2.59
CA TYR A 71 5.21 15.45 3.97
C TYR A 71 6.63 15.41 4.48
N ARG A 72 6.81 15.71 5.77
CA ARG A 72 8.08 15.46 6.47
C ARG A 72 8.17 14.00 6.89
N LYS A 73 9.41 13.50 7.03
CA LYS A 73 9.70 12.10 7.40
C LYS A 73 8.94 11.60 8.64
N GLU A 74 8.78 12.44 9.67
CA GLU A 74 8.09 12.05 10.90
C GLU A 74 6.56 11.95 10.71
N GLU A 75 6.00 12.73 9.79
CA GLU A 75 4.58 12.66 9.44
C GLU A 75 4.31 11.37 8.66
N ILE A 76 5.18 11.04 7.70
CA ILE A 76 5.11 9.79 6.92
C ILE A 76 5.18 8.59 7.87
N ARG A 77 6.16 8.59 8.78
CA ARG A 77 6.33 7.52 9.77
C ARG A 77 5.09 7.34 10.64
N LYS A 78 4.51 8.43 11.13
CA LYS A 78 3.32 8.39 12.01
C LYS A 78 2.08 7.95 11.25
N LYS A 79 1.83 8.51 10.06
CA LYS A 79 0.64 8.22 9.25
C LYS A 79 0.61 6.78 8.78
N ALA A 80 1.71 6.28 8.22
CA ALA A 80 1.79 4.91 7.68
C ALA A 80 2.36 3.89 8.67
N GLU A 81 2.62 4.32 9.92
CA GLU A 81 3.17 3.49 11.00
C GLU A 81 4.46 2.75 10.60
N LEU A 82 5.37 3.45 9.91
CA LEU A 82 6.58 2.84 9.38
C LEU A 82 7.58 2.51 10.49
N SER A 83 8.26 1.37 10.32
CA SER A 83 9.43 1.04 11.13
C SER A 83 10.58 2.02 10.85
N ASN A 84 11.51 2.15 11.82
CA ASN A 84 12.68 3.00 11.64
C ASN A 84 13.57 2.54 10.48
N SER A 85 13.64 1.23 10.21
CA SER A 85 14.39 0.69 9.08
C SER A 85 13.77 1.11 7.75
N LEU A 86 12.46 0.96 7.61
CA LEU A 86 11.76 1.33 6.38
C LEU A 86 11.79 2.84 6.14
N LEU A 87 11.64 3.65 7.19
CA LEU A 87 11.80 5.11 7.09
C LEU A 87 13.20 5.50 6.59
N ARG A 88 14.26 4.82 7.07
CA ARG A 88 15.63 5.08 6.59
C ARG A 88 15.77 4.75 5.10
N THR A 89 15.15 3.68 4.64
CA THR A 89 15.13 3.34 3.21
C THR A 89 14.41 4.43 2.42
N LEU A 90 13.20 4.82 2.81
CA LEU A 90 12.42 5.88 2.17
C LEU A 90 13.22 7.19 2.05
N VAL A 91 13.87 7.62 3.13
CA VAL A 91 14.67 8.87 3.18
C VAL A 91 15.87 8.82 2.24
N LYS A 92 16.43 7.63 1.98
CA LYS A 92 17.56 7.42 1.05
C LYS A 92 17.12 7.30 -0.40
N THR A 93 15.94 6.72 -0.63
CA THR A 93 15.41 6.46 -1.97
C THR A 93 14.77 7.70 -2.57
N LEU A 94 13.98 8.44 -1.79
CA LEU A 94 13.17 9.55 -2.31
C LEU A 94 13.93 10.88 -2.29
N LYS A 95 13.70 11.69 -3.32
CA LYS A 95 14.19 13.07 -3.37
C LYS A 95 13.52 13.90 -2.28
N ARG A 96 14.34 14.62 -1.51
CA ARG A 96 13.86 15.56 -0.49
C ARG A 96 13.82 16.99 -1.04
N TYR A 97 12.68 17.63 -0.89
CA TYR A 97 12.43 19.04 -1.16
C TYR A 97 12.49 19.86 0.15
N LYS A 98 12.39 21.18 0.03
CA LYS A 98 12.42 22.08 1.20
C LYS A 98 11.23 21.82 2.13
N GLU A 99 10.08 21.54 1.53
CA GLU A 99 8.78 21.26 2.15
C GLU A 99 8.72 19.84 2.71
N GLY A 100 9.38 18.88 2.05
CA GLY A 100 9.39 17.48 2.45
C GLY A 100 9.57 16.52 1.27
N TYR A 101 8.89 15.39 1.33
CA TYR A 101 8.79 14.41 0.25
C TYR A 101 7.44 14.56 -0.43
N ARG A 102 7.40 14.45 -1.77
CA ARG A 102 6.15 14.58 -2.53
C ARG A 102 5.24 13.40 -2.25
N ARG A 103 3.94 13.67 -2.16
CA ARG A 103 2.88 12.67 -1.98
C ARG A 103 3.01 11.51 -2.98
N ILE A 104 3.14 11.83 -4.27
CA ILE A 104 3.19 10.82 -5.33
C ILE A 104 4.37 9.87 -5.14
N ASP A 105 5.55 10.40 -4.82
CA ASP A 105 6.76 9.61 -4.57
C ASP A 105 6.63 8.72 -3.32
N ILE A 106 5.94 9.22 -2.28
CA ILE A 106 5.66 8.44 -1.06
C ILE A 106 4.72 7.28 -1.38
N ILE A 107 3.62 7.54 -2.08
CA ILE A 107 2.62 6.52 -2.43
C ILE A 107 3.24 5.47 -3.35
N ASP A 108 4.00 5.89 -4.37
CA ASP A 108 4.73 5.00 -5.27
C ASP A 108 5.69 4.08 -4.50
N PHE A 109 6.48 4.65 -3.59
CA PHE A 109 7.36 3.87 -2.73
C PHE A 109 6.61 2.85 -1.87
N LEU A 110 5.50 3.26 -1.24
CA LEU A 110 4.70 2.39 -0.36
C LEU A 110 3.93 1.30 -1.13
N MET A 111 3.66 1.53 -2.41
CA MET A 111 3.09 0.56 -3.36
C MET A 111 4.17 -0.29 -4.04
N SER A 112 5.46 -0.08 -3.74
CA SER A 112 6.59 -0.74 -4.42
C SER A 112 6.57 -0.58 -5.95
N GLY A 113 6.09 0.55 -6.45
CA GLY A 113 5.97 0.82 -7.89
C GLY A 113 4.71 0.26 -8.56
N HIS A 114 3.82 -0.41 -7.82
CA HIS A 114 2.57 -0.97 -8.35
C HIS A 114 1.41 0.03 -8.28
N GLN A 115 1.63 1.26 -8.75
CA GLN A 115 0.53 2.22 -8.85
C GLN A 115 -0.46 1.79 -9.93
N LEU A 116 -1.73 1.82 -9.56
CA LEU A 116 -2.85 1.61 -10.48
C LEU A 116 -3.26 2.97 -11.02
N ILE A 117 -3.21 3.12 -12.34
CA ILE A 117 -3.67 4.32 -13.03
C ILE A 117 -5.14 4.06 -13.39
N ASP A 118 -6.05 4.85 -12.85
CA ASP A 118 -7.43 4.86 -13.33
C ASP A 118 -7.52 5.73 -14.60
N GLU A 119 -8.46 5.46 -15.50
CA GLU A 119 -8.56 6.15 -16.81
C GLU A 119 -8.69 7.68 -16.67
N GLU A 120 -9.31 8.15 -15.57
CA GLU A 120 -9.41 9.57 -15.23
C GLU A 120 -8.04 10.19 -14.89
N ASP A 121 -7.17 9.48 -14.17
CA ASP A 121 -5.82 9.93 -13.83
C ASP A 121 -4.88 9.97 -15.07
N PHE A 122 -5.11 9.10 -16.05
CA PHE A 122 -4.35 9.09 -17.30
C PHE A 122 -4.63 10.35 -18.13
N LEU A 123 -5.90 10.76 -18.22
CA LEU A 123 -6.32 11.97 -18.94
C LEU A 123 -5.73 13.24 -18.33
N ASP A 124 -5.73 13.36 -17.01
CA ASP A 124 -5.14 14.50 -16.29
C ASP A 124 -3.60 14.57 -16.43
N SER A 125 -2.93 13.45 -16.73
CA SER A 125 -1.48 13.40 -16.91
C SER A 125 -1.00 13.83 -18.31
N MET A 126 -1.93 14.03 -19.25
CA MET A 126 -1.66 14.46 -20.63
C MET A 126 -1.83 15.98 -20.87
N GLU A 127 -2.26 16.73 -19.85
CA GLU A 127 -2.34 18.21 -19.86
C GLU A 127 -1.14 18.87 -19.15
#